data_AF-A0A965IR68-F1
#
_entry.id   AF-A0A965IR68-F1
#
_cell.length_a   1.000
_cell.length_b   1.000
_cell.length_c   1.000
_cell.angle_alpha   90.00
_cell.angle_beta   90.00
_cell.angle_gamma   90.00
#
_symmetry.space_group_name_H-M   'P 1'
#
loop_
_entity.id
_entity.type
_entity.pdbx_description
1 polymer ?
#
loop_
_entity_poly.entity_id
_entity_poly.type
_entity_poly.pdbx_seq_one_letter_code
_entity_poly.pdbx_strand_id
1 'polypeptide(L)'
;MGDNFHDLRSGQPNNDAHVGRAAAHLLPDSQSRADTHRCHAVGDTFASQPPTAVVATATIPGSPSDGWLELRTFAELYEDTQRTRIASANRVRATGRPEMFAKHIEAMERTEHDCSLMVARCYRRVAPAAIRQWQQDTPGIGEALLARLLGHLGHPVLAMPHHWEGKGTDRQLVADVPYERTVSQLWQYCGHGDPARRIAKGMSAEDLAAIGSPRLKMLVHLNAEACMKCVGTARSRRSPYRDVYDARRLVTADRVHAAPCVRCGPSGRPAAEGSPWSAAHQHADALRIVGKEILRDLWRVSQ
;
A
#
# COMPACT_ATOMS: atom_id res chain seq x y z
N MET A 1 -70.34 -3.59 11.39
CA MET A 1 -69.72 -4.88 11.77
C MET A 1 -68.85 -5.29 10.60
N GLY A 2 -67.53 -5.22 10.59
CA GLY A 2 -66.49 -4.91 11.57
C GLY A 2 -65.19 -5.34 10.87
N ASP A 3 -64.26 -4.40 10.72
CA ASP A 3 -63.01 -4.50 9.98
C ASP A 3 -62.09 -5.64 10.43
N ASN A 4 -61.25 -6.14 9.51
CA ASN A 4 -59.92 -6.67 9.85
C ASN A 4 -58.99 -6.63 8.63
N PHE A 5 -58.46 -5.44 8.37
CA PHE A 5 -57.30 -5.19 7.53
C PHE A 5 -56.04 -5.46 8.38
N HIS A 6 -55.25 -6.48 8.02
CA HIS A 6 -53.98 -6.74 8.70
C HIS A 6 -52.89 -5.79 8.19
N ASP A 7 -52.50 -4.90 9.11
CA ASP A 7 -51.46 -3.89 9.07
C ASP A 7 -50.05 -4.51 8.95
N LEU A 8 -49.42 -4.39 7.76
CA LEU A 8 -48.00 -4.70 7.53
C LEU A 8 -47.15 -3.52 7.99
N ARG A 9 -46.74 -3.55 9.26
CA ARG A 9 -45.82 -2.55 9.81
C ARG A 9 -44.38 -2.80 9.37
N SER A 10 -43.93 -1.91 8.50
CA SER A 10 -42.54 -1.53 8.28
C SER A 10 -41.95 -0.84 9.53
N GLY A 11 -40.82 -1.31 10.03
CA GLY A 11 -40.01 -0.54 10.99
C GLY A 11 -39.12 -1.36 11.93
N GLN A 12 -37.92 -1.74 11.47
CA GLN A 12 -36.81 -2.07 12.37
C GLN A 12 -35.58 -1.22 11.99
N PRO A 13 -35.15 -0.27 12.84
CA PRO A 13 -33.87 0.40 12.68
C PRO A 13 -32.74 -0.51 13.20
N ASN A 14 -31.81 -0.89 12.32
CA ASN A 14 -30.56 -1.54 12.68
C ASN A 14 -29.64 -0.53 13.40
N ASN A 15 -29.70 -0.51 14.73
CA ASN A 15 -28.72 0.15 15.58
C ASN A 15 -27.87 -0.91 16.31
N ASP A 16 -26.86 -1.45 15.63
CA ASP A 16 -25.76 -2.18 16.26
C ASP A 16 -24.52 -1.27 16.30
N ALA A 17 -24.49 -0.39 17.31
CA ALA A 17 -23.29 0.34 17.69
C ALA A 17 -22.52 -0.51 18.71
N HIS A 18 -21.51 -1.24 18.25
CA HIS A 18 -20.52 -1.85 19.14
C HIS A 18 -19.70 -0.74 19.82
N VAL A 19 -20.07 -0.41 21.06
CA VAL A 19 -19.26 0.41 21.97
C VAL A 19 -18.10 -0.44 22.49
N GLY A 20 -17.01 -0.47 21.72
CA GLY A 20 -15.73 -1.02 22.15
C GLY A 20 -15.05 -0.07 23.15
N ARG A 21 -15.08 -0.44 24.42
CA ARG A 21 -14.41 0.24 25.54
C ARG A 21 -12.88 0.07 25.38
N ALA A 22 -12.21 1.04 24.75
CA ALA A 22 -10.75 1.04 24.64
C ALA A 22 -10.13 1.61 25.92
N ALA A 23 -9.50 0.74 26.72
CA ALA A 23 -8.60 1.15 27.79
C ALA A 23 -7.35 1.77 27.15
N ALA A 24 -7.19 3.08 27.34
CA ALA A 24 -6.03 3.85 26.90
C ALA A 24 -4.82 3.51 27.78
N HIS A 25 -4.01 2.54 27.36
CA HIS A 25 -2.62 2.47 27.81
C HIS A 25 -1.79 3.47 27.01
N LEU A 26 -1.56 4.63 27.63
CA LEU A 26 -0.59 5.63 27.22
C LEU A 26 0.81 4.99 27.28
N LEU A 27 1.41 4.75 26.11
CA LEU A 27 2.84 4.51 26.01
C LEU A 27 3.55 5.87 25.92
N PRO A 28 4.60 6.12 26.72
CA PRO A 28 5.37 7.35 26.64
C PRO A 28 6.27 7.33 25.40
N ASP A 29 6.09 8.36 24.55
CA ASP A 29 7.11 8.79 23.61
C ASP A 29 8.25 9.44 24.39
N SER A 30 9.41 8.78 24.46
CA SER A 30 10.67 9.46 24.74
C SER A 30 11.77 8.93 23.83
N GLN A 31 12.34 9.88 23.09
CA GLN A 31 13.51 9.72 22.24
C GLN A 31 14.74 9.41 23.10
N SER A 32 15.56 8.46 22.67
CA SER A 32 17.03 8.56 22.71
C SER A 32 17.61 7.27 22.13
N ARG A 33 18.24 7.35 20.96
CA ARG A 33 19.18 6.32 20.52
C ARG A 33 20.54 6.97 20.45
N ALA A 34 21.22 6.96 21.60
CA ALA A 34 22.66 7.10 21.67
C ALA A 34 23.31 5.86 21.05
N ASP A 35 24.33 6.11 20.24
CA ASP A 35 25.39 5.17 19.89
C ASP A 35 25.95 4.46 21.13
N THR A 36 26.18 3.15 21.03
CA THR A 36 27.53 2.54 21.04
C THR A 36 27.40 1.01 20.97
N HIS A 37 28.14 0.39 20.04
CA HIS A 37 29.13 -0.67 20.29
C HIS A 37 29.31 -1.61 19.09
N ARG A 38 30.58 -1.66 18.63
CA ARG A 38 31.21 -2.68 17.79
C ARG A 38 31.00 -4.07 18.36
N CYS A 39 30.82 -5.06 17.48
CA CYS A 39 31.45 -6.37 17.60
C CYS A 39 31.62 -7.00 16.21
N HIS A 40 32.80 -7.56 15.98
CA HIS A 40 33.29 -8.16 14.75
C HIS A 40 32.47 -9.37 14.30
N ALA A 41 32.33 -9.53 12.98
CA ALA A 41 32.06 -10.82 12.35
C ALA A 41 33.05 -11.04 11.21
N VAL A 42 33.83 -12.11 11.36
CA VAL A 42 34.74 -12.73 10.39
C VAL A 42 33.91 -13.75 9.60
N GLY A 43 34.05 -13.80 8.27
CA GLY A 43 33.51 -14.91 7.48
C GLY A 43 33.27 -14.60 6.00
N ASP A 44 34.29 -14.90 5.20
CA ASP A 44 34.35 -15.30 3.79
C ASP A 44 33.74 -14.47 2.65
N THR A 45 34.70 -13.91 1.91
CA THR A 45 34.66 -13.22 0.63
C THR A 45 34.19 -14.11 -0.53
N PHE A 46 33.01 -13.83 -1.08
CA PHE A 46 32.78 -14.04 -2.51
C PHE A 46 33.28 -12.81 -3.27
N ALA A 47 34.40 -12.96 -3.97
CA ALA A 47 34.97 -11.93 -4.83
C ALA A 47 34.10 -11.74 -6.08
N SER A 48 33.08 -10.89 -5.98
CA SER A 48 32.41 -10.31 -7.13
C SER A 48 33.27 -9.14 -7.62
N GLN A 49 33.78 -9.23 -8.85
CA GLN A 49 34.51 -8.12 -9.49
C GLN A 49 33.62 -6.85 -9.47
N PRO A 50 34.15 -5.68 -9.08
CA PRO A 50 33.39 -4.45 -9.16
C PRO A 50 33.13 -4.12 -10.63
N PRO A 51 31.88 -3.79 -11.02
CA PRO A 51 31.62 -3.27 -12.35
C PRO A 51 32.40 -1.97 -12.53
N THR A 52 33.08 -1.85 -13.66
CA THR A 52 33.84 -0.67 -14.05
C THR A 52 32.93 0.55 -14.02
N ALA A 53 33.20 1.48 -13.11
CA ALA A 53 32.43 2.71 -12.95
C ALA A 53 32.57 3.57 -14.20
N VAL A 54 31.56 3.54 -15.06
CA VAL A 54 31.42 4.53 -16.13
C VAL A 54 30.90 5.80 -15.47
N VAL A 55 31.81 6.74 -15.22
CA VAL A 55 31.47 8.07 -14.73
C VAL A 55 30.75 8.82 -15.86
N ALA A 56 29.43 8.88 -15.76
CA ALA A 56 28.62 9.91 -16.37
C ALA A 56 27.60 10.32 -15.29
N THR A 57 27.29 11.59 -15.08
CA THR A 57 26.40 12.24 -16.03
C THR A 57 26.36 13.76 -15.83
N ALA A 58 26.53 14.46 -16.94
CA ALA A 58 25.81 15.70 -17.19
C ALA A 58 24.31 15.38 -17.29
N THR A 59 23.47 16.21 -16.68
CA THR A 59 22.01 16.13 -16.75
C THR A 59 21.58 16.36 -18.20
N ILE A 60 21.16 15.29 -18.91
CA ILE A 60 20.61 15.41 -20.27
C ILE A 60 19.13 15.83 -20.13
N PRO A 61 18.74 17.01 -20.62
CA PRO A 61 17.33 17.40 -20.67
C PRO A 61 16.56 16.40 -21.56
N GLY A 62 15.53 15.77 -21.01
CA GLY A 62 14.75 14.74 -21.70
C GLY A 62 15.04 13.30 -21.26
N SER A 63 15.81 13.10 -20.18
CA SER A 63 15.89 11.79 -19.55
C SER A 63 14.51 11.39 -19.01
N PRO A 64 14.00 10.18 -19.32
CA PRO A 64 12.71 9.69 -18.84
C PRO A 64 12.60 9.60 -17.29
N SER A 65 13.69 9.88 -16.55
CA SER A 65 13.73 10.00 -15.09
C SER A 65 12.99 11.22 -14.53
N ASP A 66 12.86 12.31 -15.29
CA ASP A 66 12.57 13.62 -14.68
C ASP A 66 11.14 13.73 -14.12
N GLY A 67 10.18 13.04 -14.73
CA GLY A 67 8.78 13.05 -14.26
C GLY A 67 8.51 12.15 -13.06
N TRP A 68 9.19 11.00 -12.97
CA TRP A 68 8.88 9.98 -11.96
C TRP A 68 9.30 10.41 -10.57
N LEU A 69 10.45 11.07 -10.45
CA LEU A 69 10.90 11.63 -9.16
C LEU A 69 9.94 12.72 -8.68
N GLU A 70 9.47 13.57 -9.58
CA GLU A 70 8.48 14.60 -9.26
C GLU A 70 7.15 13.98 -8.79
N LEU A 71 6.65 12.95 -9.49
CA LEU A 71 5.45 12.21 -9.08
C LEU A 71 5.62 11.57 -7.70
N ARG A 72 6.82 11.02 -7.42
CA ARG A 72 7.17 10.48 -6.11
C ARG A 72 7.10 11.53 -5.02
N THR A 73 7.73 12.68 -5.24
CA THR A 73 7.72 13.80 -4.29
C THR A 73 6.30 14.25 -3.96
N PHE A 74 5.42 14.39 -4.98
CA PHE A 74 4.02 14.74 -4.72
C PHE A 74 3.25 13.62 -4.00
N ALA A 75 3.52 12.35 -4.32
CA ALA A 75 2.88 11.23 -3.62
C ALA A 75 3.27 11.18 -2.14
N GLU A 76 4.55 11.40 -1.81
CA GLU A 76 5.05 11.48 -0.43
C GLU A 76 4.45 12.69 0.31
N LEU A 77 4.43 13.88 -0.31
CA LEU A 77 3.82 15.08 0.27
C LEU A 77 2.31 14.89 0.53
N TYR A 78 1.58 14.31 -0.42
CA TYR A 78 0.15 14.01 -0.25
C TYR A 78 -0.09 13.05 0.91
N GLU A 79 0.82 12.11 1.11
CA GLU A 79 0.71 11.14 2.16
C GLU A 79 1.03 11.72 3.55
N ASP A 80 2.04 12.57 3.64
CA ASP A 80 2.39 13.26 4.89
C ASP A 80 1.31 14.26 5.30
N THR A 81 0.68 14.94 4.35
CA THR A 81 -0.48 15.80 4.62
C THR A 81 -1.68 14.99 5.12
N GLN A 82 -1.96 13.82 4.53
CA GLN A 82 -2.97 12.87 5.05
C GLN A 82 -2.70 12.44 6.48
N ARG A 83 -1.46 12.00 6.77
CA ARG A 83 -1.07 11.56 8.12
C ARG A 83 -1.20 12.68 9.13
N THR A 84 -0.74 13.87 8.78
CA THR A 84 -0.81 15.06 9.63
C THR A 84 -2.26 15.42 9.92
N ARG A 85 -3.11 15.48 8.90
CA ARG A 85 -4.54 15.77 9.07
C ARG A 85 -5.22 14.73 9.97
N ILE A 86 -5.00 13.44 9.75
CA ILE A 86 -5.59 12.36 10.57
C ILE A 86 -5.12 12.48 12.03
N ALA A 87 -3.82 12.67 12.26
CA ALA A 87 -3.27 12.82 13.60
C ALA A 87 -3.86 14.03 14.33
N SER A 88 -3.95 15.19 13.64
CA SER A 88 -4.55 16.39 14.20
C SER A 88 -6.05 16.22 14.47
N ALA A 89 -6.80 15.62 13.56
CA ALA A 89 -8.23 15.34 13.75
C ALA A 89 -8.48 14.42 14.96
N ASN A 90 -7.64 13.41 15.17
CA ASN A 90 -7.73 12.52 16.33
C ASN A 90 -7.43 13.26 17.64
N ARG A 91 -6.40 14.13 17.67
CA ARG A 91 -6.09 14.98 18.84
C ARG A 91 -7.24 15.94 19.15
N VAL A 92 -7.77 16.62 18.14
CA VAL A 92 -8.91 17.54 18.27
C VAL A 92 -10.13 16.80 18.84
N ARG A 93 -10.45 15.61 18.32
CA ARG A 93 -11.54 14.78 18.85
C ARG A 93 -11.34 14.42 20.33
N ALA A 94 -10.11 14.12 20.73
CA ALA A 94 -9.79 13.79 22.13
C ALA A 94 -9.99 14.95 23.10
N THR A 95 -10.01 16.21 22.62
CA THR A 95 -10.28 17.38 23.48
C THR A 95 -11.76 17.55 23.84
N GLY A 96 -12.68 16.87 23.14
CA GLY A 96 -14.12 17.04 23.30
C GLY A 96 -14.67 18.39 22.83
N ARG A 97 -13.87 19.22 22.16
CA ARG A 97 -14.22 20.56 21.68
C ARG A 97 -13.79 20.79 20.21
N PRO A 98 -14.33 20.01 19.26
CA PRO A 98 -13.92 20.08 17.85
C PRO A 98 -14.18 21.45 17.19
N GLU A 99 -15.19 22.18 17.64
CA GLU A 99 -15.57 23.50 17.12
C GLU A 99 -14.46 24.55 17.26
N MET A 100 -13.65 24.48 18.32
CA MET A 100 -12.53 25.42 18.53
C MET A 100 -11.42 25.27 17.47
N PHE A 101 -11.34 24.10 16.82
CA PHE A 101 -10.29 23.79 15.84
C PHE A 101 -10.82 23.65 14.41
N ALA A 102 -12.10 23.96 14.16
CA ALA A 102 -12.74 23.75 12.85
C ALA A 102 -11.95 24.40 11.70
N LYS A 103 -11.56 25.67 11.84
CA LYS A 103 -10.76 26.39 10.82
C LYS A 103 -9.39 25.76 10.55
N HIS A 104 -8.77 25.16 11.58
CA HIS A 104 -7.49 24.48 11.43
C HIS A 104 -7.64 23.15 10.68
N ILE A 105 -8.67 22.36 11.00
CA ILE A 105 -8.99 21.13 10.27
C ILE A 105 -9.30 21.45 8.80
N GLU A 106 -10.12 22.47 8.55
CA GLU A 106 -10.48 22.92 7.20
C GLU A 106 -9.24 23.35 6.39
N ALA A 107 -8.28 24.04 7.01
CA ALA A 107 -7.03 24.39 6.36
C ALA A 107 -6.20 23.15 5.96
N MET A 108 -6.14 22.13 6.82
CA MET A 108 -5.45 20.88 6.49
C MET A 108 -6.17 20.09 5.40
N GLU A 109 -7.50 20.09 5.37
CA GLU A 109 -8.30 19.47 4.32
C GLU A 109 -8.07 20.13 2.96
N ARG A 110 -7.97 21.47 2.91
CA ARG A 110 -7.58 22.19 1.69
C ARG A 110 -6.18 21.80 1.22
N THR A 111 -5.19 21.80 2.12
CA THR A 111 -3.82 21.40 1.76
C THR A 111 -3.77 19.95 1.25
N GLU A 112 -4.48 19.03 1.90
CA GLU A 112 -4.60 17.64 1.43
C GLU A 112 -5.24 17.59 0.02
N HIS A 113 -6.30 18.36 -0.22
CA HIS A 113 -6.95 18.44 -1.52
C HIS A 113 -6.01 18.96 -2.62
N ASP A 114 -5.27 20.04 -2.34
CA ASP A 114 -4.32 20.61 -3.27
C ASP A 114 -3.21 19.62 -3.62
N CYS A 115 -2.66 18.90 -2.63
CA CYS A 115 -1.68 17.84 -2.86
C CYS A 115 -2.25 16.70 -3.73
N SER A 116 -3.51 16.31 -3.51
CA SER A 116 -4.20 15.31 -4.34
C SER A 116 -4.29 15.77 -5.81
N LEU A 117 -4.63 17.04 -6.05
CA LEU A 117 -4.67 17.62 -7.39
C LEU A 117 -3.28 17.65 -8.04
N MET A 118 -2.22 17.96 -7.29
CA MET A 118 -0.85 17.95 -7.79
C MET A 118 -0.40 16.54 -8.20
N VAL A 119 -0.69 15.53 -7.38
CA VAL A 119 -0.43 14.11 -7.70
C VAL A 119 -1.16 13.71 -8.99
N ALA A 120 -2.45 14.02 -9.12
CA ALA A 120 -3.24 13.68 -10.30
C ALA A 120 -2.71 14.36 -11.59
N ARG A 121 -2.40 15.66 -11.52
CA ARG A 121 -1.82 16.41 -12.65
C ARG A 121 -0.47 15.84 -13.06
N CYS A 122 0.40 15.55 -12.09
CA CYS A 122 1.70 14.95 -12.36
C CYS A 122 1.55 13.56 -12.98
N TYR A 123 0.67 12.71 -12.45
CA TYR A 123 0.38 11.38 -13.01
C TYR A 123 -0.05 11.44 -14.46
N ARG A 124 -0.98 12.34 -14.82
CA ARG A 124 -1.44 12.49 -16.21
C ARG A 124 -0.33 12.90 -17.18
N ARG A 125 0.64 13.67 -16.71
CA ARG A 125 1.81 14.09 -17.49
C ARG A 125 2.86 12.98 -17.60
N VAL A 126 3.14 12.28 -16.51
CA VAL A 126 4.30 11.38 -16.37
C VAL A 126 4.00 9.94 -16.75
N ALA A 127 2.84 9.40 -16.37
CA ALA A 127 2.52 8.00 -16.62
C ALA A 127 2.31 7.75 -18.12
N PRO A 128 2.90 6.70 -18.72
CA PRO A 128 2.68 6.33 -20.12
C PRO A 128 1.21 6.27 -20.54
N ALA A 129 0.92 6.64 -21.79
CA ALA A 129 -0.46 6.66 -22.31
C ALA A 129 -1.14 5.29 -22.20
N ALA A 130 -0.40 4.21 -22.43
CA ALA A 130 -0.89 2.83 -22.28
C ALA A 130 -1.38 2.53 -20.86
N ILE A 131 -0.64 2.96 -19.82
CA ILE A 131 -1.06 2.81 -18.41
C ILE A 131 -2.35 3.60 -18.15
N ARG A 132 -2.42 4.85 -18.63
CA ARG A 132 -3.61 5.70 -18.42
C ARG A 132 -4.85 5.13 -19.10
N GLN A 133 -4.70 4.63 -20.33
CA GLN A 133 -5.78 3.98 -21.06
C GLN A 133 -6.25 2.72 -20.34
N TRP A 134 -5.32 1.84 -19.94
CA TRP A 134 -5.63 0.66 -19.13
C TRP A 134 -6.38 1.01 -17.84
N GLN A 135 -5.95 2.07 -17.13
CA GLN A 135 -6.61 2.55 -15.92
C GLN A 135 -8.06 3.00 -16.18
N GLN A 136 -8.31 3.73 -17.26
CA GLN A 136 -9.67 4.18 -17.63
C GLN A 136 -10.57 3.00 -18.04
N ASP A 137 -10.00 2.01 -18.71
CA ASP A 137 -10.72 0.83 -19.18
C ASP A 137 -11.00 -0.20 -18.07
N THR A 138 -10.38 -0.05 -16.90
CA THR A 138 -10.46 -1.03 -15.81
C THR A 138 -11.29 -0.50 -14.62
N PRO A 139 -12.57 -0.89 -14.50
CA PRO A 139 -13.40 -0.50 -13.36
C PRO A 139 -12.77 -0.89 -12.03
N GLY A 140 -12.77 0.05 -11.09
CA GLY A 140 -12.21 -0.14 -9.74
C GLY A 140 -10.77 0.33 -9.57
N ILE A 141 -10.02 0.58 -10.66
CA ILE A 141 -8.71 1.25 -10.58
C ILE A 141 -8.92 2.76 -10.71
N GLY A 142 -9.00 3.43 -9.56
CA GLY A 142 -9.16 4.89 -9.50
C GLY A 142 -7.85 5.63 -9.79
N GLU A 143 -7.95 6.72 -10.55
CA GLU A 143 -6.80 7.56 -10.94
C GLU A 143 -5.95 7.98 -9.74
N ALA A 144 -6.57 8.55 -8.70
CA ALA A 144 -5.87 9.06 -7.53
C ALA A 144 -5.07 7.97 -6.78
N LEU A 145 -5.63 6.76 -6.68
CA LEU A 145 -4.99 5.66 -5.97
C LEU A 145 -3.87 5.03 -6.81
N LEU A 146 -4.06 4.91 -8.13
CA LEU A 146 -3.01 4.45 -9.03
C LEU A 146 -1.85 5.45 -9.10
N ALA A 147 -2.14 6.75 -9.15
CA ALA A 147 -1.15 7.82 -9.14
C ALA A 147 -0.23 7.74 -7.90
N ARG A 148 -0.80 7.47 -6.72
CA ARG A 148 -0.02 7.23 -5.49
C ARG A 148 0.83 5.97 -5.58
N LEU A 149 0.26 4.88 -6.09
CA LEU A 149 0.99 3.63 -6.26
C LEU A 149 2.22 3.85 -7.16
N LEU A 150 2.01 4.50 -8.29
CA LEU A 150 3.04 4.82 -9.28
C LEU A 150 4.03 5.87 -8.81
N GLY A 151 3.63 6.84 -7.98
CA GLY A 151 4.56 7.77 -7.36
C GLY A 151 5.56 7.08 -6.45
N HIS A 152 5.12 6.13 -5.62
CA HIS A 152 6.07 5.39 -4.78
C HIS A 152 6.81 4.27 -5.53
N LEU A 153 6.22 3.69 -6.57
CA LEU A 153 6.81 2.59 -7.34
C LEU A 153 7.83 3.08 -8.36
N GLY A 154 7.58 4.24 -8.97
CA GLY A 154 8.19 4.65 -10.22
C GLY A 154 7.63 3.88 -11.41
N HIS A 155 8.44 3.78 -12.46
CA HIS A 155 8.10 3.01 -13.65
C HIS A 155 7.95 1.51 -13.31
N PRO A 156 6.88 0.79 -13.75
CA PRO A 156 6.66 -0.60 -13.37
C PRO A 156 7.74 -1.58 -13.88
N VAL A 157 8.23 -1.37 -15.11
CA VAL A 157 9.31 -2.17 -15.72
C VAL A 157 10.70 -1.69 -15.31
N LEU A 158 11.03 -0.41 -15.51
CA LEU A 158 12.36 0.13 -15.21
C LEU A 158 12.51 0.53 -13.73
N ALA A 159 13.40 -0.15 -13.01
CA ALA A 159 13.84 0.26 -11.69
C ALA A 159 14.84 1.40 -11.78
N MET A 160 14.59 2.48 -11.02
CA MET A 160 15.54 3.58 -10.83
C MET A 160 15.83 3.67 -9.33
N PRO A 161 16.73 2.83 -8.80
CA PRO A 161 17.06 2.85 -7.38
C PRO A 161 17.80 4.14 -7.07
N HIS A 162 17.62 4.61 -5.84
CA HIS A 162 18.35 5.76 -5.30
C HIS A 162 18.75 5.42 -3.88
N HIS A 163 19.91 5.92 -3.46
CA HIS A 163 20.36 5.83 -2.09
C HIS A 163 20.90 7.17 -1.60
N TRP A 164 20.98 7.33 -0.28
CA TRP A 164 21.50 8.54 0.34
C TRP A 164 22.98 8.36 0.64
N GLU A 165 23.85 9.15 0.02
CA GLU A 165 25.26 9.26 0.36
C GLU A 165 25.51 10.47 1.29
N GLY A 166 26.52 10.38 2.15
CA GLY A 166 26.86 11.45 3.09
C GLY A 166 26.25 11.30 4.50
N LYS A 167 26.49 12.29 5.36
CA LYS A 167 26.07 12.31 6.78
C LYS A 167 25.34 13.60 7.11
N GLY A 168 24.36 13.50 8.03
CA GLY A 168 23.64 14.67 8.56
C GLY A 168 22.85 15.42 7.48
N THR A 169 23.03 16.74 7.44
CA THR A 169 22.37 17.65 6.49
C THR A 169 22.98 17.61 5.09
N ASP A 170 24.21 17.09 4.94
CA ASP A 170 24.93 17.04 3.66
C ASP A 170 24.60 15.76 2.87
N ARG A 171 23.48 15.11 3.20
CA ARG A 171 23.05 13.90 2.50
C ARG A 171 22.57 14.25 1.10
N GLN A 172 23.15 13.58 0.12
CA GLN A 172 22.76 13.71 -1.28
C GLN A 172 22.07 12.43 -1.74
N LEU A 173 21.00 12.58 -2.51
CA LEU A 173 20.32 11.46 -3.13
C LEU A 173 21.07 11.11 -4.43
N VAL A 174 21.72 9.96 -4.44
CA VAL A 174 22.47 9.45 -5.60
C VAL A 174 21.62 8.41 -6.32
N ALA A 175 21.55 8.54 -7.64
CA ALA A 175 20.85 7.58 -8.48
C ALA A 175 21.76 6.38 -8.78
N ASP A 176 21.24 5.17 -8.54
CA ASP A 176 21.90 3.93 -8.92
C ASP A 176 21.66 3.58 -10.38
N VAL A 177 22.43 2.63 -10.91
CA VAL A 177 22.26 2.13 -12.29
C VAL A 177 20.84 1.56 -12.45
N PRO A 178 20.04 2.10 -13.39
CA PRO A 178 18.71 1.55 -13.66
C PRO A 178 18.77 0.12 -14.18
N TYR A 179 17.76 -0.68 -13.87
CA TYR A 179 17.64 -2.06 -14.39
C TYR A 179 16.19 -2.44 -14.70
N GLU A 180 15.99 -3.36 -15.62
CA GLU A 180 14.67 -3.90 -15.95
C GLU A 180 14.20 -4.92 -14.89
N ARG A 181 12.99 -4.72 -14.37
CA ARG A 181 12.33 -5.65 -13.46
C ARG A 181 11.56 -6.70 -14.24
N THR A 182 11.71 -7.95 -13.84
CA THR A 182 10.73 -9.00 -14.10
C THR A 182 9.45 -8.77 -13.28
N VAL A 183 8.34 -9.37 -13.69
CA VAL A 183 7.08 -9.33 -12.92
C VAL A 183 7.24 -9.88 -11.49
N SER A 184 8.08 -10.90 -11.30
CA SER A 184 8.34 -11.48 -9.97
C SER A 184 9.09 -10.52 -9.06
N GLN A 185 10.06 -9.75 -9.60
CA GLN A 185 10.74 -8.69 -8.86
C GLN A 185 9.78 -7.56 -8.49
N LEU A 186 8.87 -7.19 -9.39
CA LEU A 186 7.82 -6.21 -9.09
C LEU A 186 6.91 -6.69 -7.95
N TRP A 187 6.44 -7.95 -8.00
CA TRP A 187 5.65 -8.52 -6.91
C TRP A 187 6.39 -8.54 -5.59
N GLN A 188 7.67 -8.93 -5.59
CA GLN A 188 8.50 -8.91 -4.39
C GLN A 188 8.62 -7.49 -3.84
N TYR A 189 8.94 -6.51 -4.68
CA TYR A 189 9.08 -5.11 -4.28
C TYR A 189 7.78 -4.50 -3.72
N CYS A 190 6.62 -4.89 -4.26
CA CYS A 190 5.33 -4.49 -3.72
C CYS A 190 4.86 -5.34 -2.51
N GLY A 191 5.68 -6.26 -1.99
CA GLY A 191 5.34 -7.07 -0.80
C GLY A 191 4.35 -8.21 -1.06
N HIS A 192 4.19 -8.62 -2.32
CA HIS A 192 3.38 -9.75 -2.80
C HIS A 192 4.21 -10.99 -3.17
N GLY A 193 5.54 -10.96 -3.06
CA GLY A 193 6.45 -12.05 -3.41
C GLY A 193 6.36 -13.30 -2.53
N ASP A 194 7.48 -13.94 -2.19
CA ASP A 194 7.45 -15.21 -1.44
C ASP A 194 7.07 -14.97 0.04
N PRO A 195 5.98 -15.57 0.57
CA PRO A 195 5.63 -15.45 1.99
C PRO A 195 6.65 -16.07 2.96
N ALA A 196 7.55 -16.94 2.50
CA ALA A 196 8.62 -17.50 3.33
C ALA A 196 9.69 -16.46 3.68
N ARG A 197 9.85 -15.41 2.87
CA ARG A 197 10.76 -14.29 3.15
C ARG A 197 10.14 -13.37 4.20
N ARG A 198 10.36 -13.70 5.47
CA ARG A 198 9.87 -12.91 6.62
C ARG A 198 10.94 -11.96 7.13
N ILE A 199 10.50 -10.78 7.59
CA ILE A 199 11.35 -9.84 8.33
C ILE A 199 11.81 -10.51 9.63
N ALA A 200 13.12 -10.71 9.78
CA ALA A 200 13.73 -11.17 11.01
C ALA A 200 14.26 -9.98 11.82
N LYS A 201 14.28 -10.13 13.16
CA LYS A 201 14.88 -9.12 14.04
C LYS A 201 16.39 -9.06 13.77
N GLY A 202 16.91 -7.86 13.49
CA GLY A 202 18.33 -7.64 13.22
C GLY A 202 18.73 -7.66 11.74
N MET A 203 17.77 -7.77 10.82
CA MET A 203 18.04 -7.58 9.39
C MET A 203 18.61 -6.18 9.10
N SER A 204 19.53 -6.12 8.14
CA SER A 204 20.08 -4.86 7.66
C SER A 204 19.02 -4.01 6.96
N ALA A 205 19.28 -2.73 6.76
CA ALA A 205 18.39 -1.86 5.99
C ALA A 205 18.21 -2.35 4.54
N GLU A 206 19.27 -2.92 3.96
CA GLU A 206 19.26 -3.52 2.62
C GLU A 206 18.39 -4.78 2.58
N ASP A 207 18.49 -5.66 3.57
CA ASP A 207 17.63 -6.85 3.68
C ASP A 207 16.14 -6.46 3.81
N LEU A 208 15.85 -5.43 4.60
CA LEU A 208 14.49 -4.91 4.74
C LEU A 208 13.98 -4.32 3.42
N ALA A 209 14.82 -3.59 2.69
CA ALA A 209 14.48 -3.07 1.38
C ALA A 209 14.23 -4.20 0.37
N ALA A 210 14.98 -5.30 0.45
CA ALA A 210 14.82 -6.49 -0.40
C ALA A 210 13.50 -7.25 -0.14
N ILE A 211 12.91 -7.11 1.05
CA ILE A 211 11.60 -7.71 1.37
C ILE A 211 10.44 -6.97 0.67
N GLY A 212 10.64 -5.71 0.31
CA GLY A 212 9.69 -4.87 -0.41
C GLY A 212 9.12 -3.74 0.44
N SER A 213 8.45 -2.80 -0.21
CA SER A 213 7.90 -1.59 0.40
C SER A 213 6.55 -1.87 1.06
N PRO A 214 6.42 -1.71 2.40
CA PRO A 214 5.13 -1.82 3.09
C PRO A 214 4.10 -0.83 2.56
N ARG A 215 4.57 0.32 2.03
CA ARG A 215 3.74 1.34 1.40
C ARG A 215 3.05 0.82 0.16
N LEU A 216 3.85 0.27 -0.76
CA LEU A 216 3.35 -0.27 -2.01
C LEU A 216 2.39 -1.43 -1.74
N LYS A 217 2.71 -2.29 -0.79
CA LYS A 217 1.81 -3.38 -0.38
C LYS A 217 0.43 -2.88 0.04
N MET A 218 0.39 -1.83 0.85
CA MET A 218 -0.87 -1.22 1.30
C MET A 218 -1.62 -0.57 0.12
N LEU A 219 -0.93 0.16 -0.76
CA LEU A 219 -1.56 0.78 -1.94
C LEU A 219 -2.10 -0.25 -2.93
N VAL A 220 -1.38 -1.35 -3.17
CA VAL A 220 -1.85 -2.47 -4.00
C VAL A 220 -3.07 -3.13 -3.36
N HIS A 221 -3.06 -3.33 -2.05
CA HIS A 221 -4.20 -3.86 -1.31
C HIS A 221 -5.44 -2.96 -1.45
N LEU A 222 -5.30 -1.65 -1.32
CA LEU A 222 -6.41 -0.70 -1.52
C LEU A 222 -6.96 -0.74 -2.95
N ASN A 223 -6.10 -0.88 -3.97
CA ASN A 223 -6.54 -1.04 -5.37
C ASN A 223 -7.32 -2.35 -5.54
N ALA A 224 -6.81 -3.46 -4.97
CA ALA A 224 -7.50 -4.75 -4.99
C ALA A 224 -8.86 -4.68 -4.30
N GLU A 225 -8.95 -4.01 -3.15
CA GLU A 225 -10.21 -3.78 -2.46
C GLU A 225 -11.22 -2.97 -3.29
N ALA A 226 -10.76 -1.90 -3.93
CA ALA A 226 -11.62 -1.07 -4.77
C ALA A 226 -12.19 -1.89 -5.95
N CYS A 227 -11.35 -2.70 -6.59
CA CYS A 227 -11.76 -3.58 -7.69
C CYS A 227 -12.79 -4.63 -7.26
N MET A 228 -12.61 -5.29 -6.11
CA MET A 228 -13.60 -6.28 -5.66
C MET A 228 -14.96 -5.64 -5.31
N LYS A 229 -14.99 -4.37 -4.90
CA LYS A 229 -16.23 -3.65 -4.58
C LYS A 229 -17.01 -3.30 -5.85
N CYS A 230 -16.37 -3.30 -7.01
CA CYS A 230 -17.01 -3.08 -8.31
C CYS A 230 -17.68 -4.36 -8.86
N VAL A 231 -18.81 -4.75 -8.25
CA VAL A 231 -19.63 -5.93 -8.63
C VAL A 231 -20.31 -5.83 -10.00
N GLY A 232 -20.39 -4.63 -10.56
CA GLY A 232 -21.24 -4.33 -11.71
C GLY A 232 -22.67 -4.05 -11.28
N THR A 233 -23.26 -3.00 -11.87
CA THR A 233 -24.68 -2.64 -11.70
C THR A 233 -25.22 -2.20 -13.06
N ALA A 234 -26.52 -1.89 -13.15
CA ALA A 234 -27.08 -1.27 -14.35
C ALA A 234 -26.37 0.04 -14.76
N ARG A 235 -25.66 0.70 -13.84
CA ARG A 235 -24.96 1.98 -14.07
C ARG A 235 -23.43 1.86 -14.06
N SER A 236 -22.87 0.70 -13.75
CA SER A 236 -21.41 0.55 -13.59
C SER A 236 -20.91 -0.80 -14.11
N ARG A 237 -19.79 -0.78 -14.83
CA ARG A 237 -19.13 -2.01 -15.29
C ARG A 237 -18.55 -2.78 -14.10
N ARG A 238 -18.63 -4.11 -14.16
CA ARG A 238 -17.95 -5.02 -13.22
C ARG A 238 -16.44 -4.96 -13.46
N SER A 239 -15.65 -5.01 -12.39
CA SER A 239 -14.19 -5.07 -12.52
C SER A 239 -13.76 -6.47 -13.00
N PRO A 240 -12.83 -6.61 -13.97
CA PRO A 240 -12.29 -7.91 -14.35
C PRO A 240 -11.59 -8.61 -13.16
N TYR A 241 -11.05 -7.83 -12.22
CA TYR A 241 -10.40 -8.36 -11.02
C TYR A 241 -11.38 -8.88 -9.97
N ARG A 242 -12.68 -8.56 -10.09
CA ARG A 242 -13.70 -9.17 -9.24
C ARG A 242 -13.82 -10.68 -9.52
N ASP A 243 -13.67 -11.09 -10.77
CA ASP A 243 -13.75 -12.50 -11.14
C ASP A 243 -12.56 -13.29 -10.61
N VAL A 244 -11.36 -12.68 -10.62
CA VAL A 244 -10.16 -13.23 -9.97
C VAL A 244 -10.37 -13.41 -8.47
N TYR A 245 -10.99 -12.43 -7.81
CA TYR A 245 -11.34 -12.51 -6.39
C TYR A 245 -12.33 -13.65 -6.11
N ASP A 246 -13.45 -13.71 -6.83
CA ASP A 246 -14.50 -14.71 -6.63
C ASP A 246 -13.98 -16.13 -6.92
N ALA A 247 -13.24 -16.31 -8.03
CA ALA A 247 -12.59 -17.58 -8.35
C ALA A 247 -11.60 -18.01 -7.26
N ARG A 248 -10.82 -17.07 -6.72
CA ARG A 248 -9.89 -17.41 -5.64
C ARG A 248 -10.61 -17.78 -4.34
N ARG A 249 -11.69 -17.07 -3.99
CA ARG A 249 -12.53 -17.39 -2.84
C ARG A 249 -13.06 -18.82 -2.91
N LEU A 250 -13.56 -19.26 -4.06
CA LEU A 250 -14.01 -20.64 -4.29
C LEU A 250 -12.88 -21.65 -4.08
N VAL A 251 -11.72 -21.43 -4.69
CA VAL A 251 -10.54 -22.32 -4.53
C VAL A 251 -10.08 -22.43 -3.08
N THR A 252 -10.27 -21.37 -2.28
CA THR A 252 -9.84 -21.35 -0.87
C THR A 252 -10.92 -21.73 0.13
N ALA A 253 -12.15 -21.99 -0.31
CA ALA A 253 -13.28 -22.25 0.58
C ALA A 253 -13.03 -23.45 1.50
N ASP A 254 -12.48 -24.52 0.93
CA ASP A 254 -12.22 -25.79 1.62
C ASP A 254 -10.76 -25.94 2.07
N ARG A 255 -9.97 -24.85 2.02
CA ARG A 255 -8.58 -24.92 2.47
C ARG A 255 -8.52 -25.05 3.98
N VAL A 256 -7.61 -25.92 4.42
CA VAL A 256 -7.28 -26.11 5.84
C VAL A 256 -5.91 -25.52 6.16
N HIS A 257 -5.71 -25.19 7.43
CA HIS A 257 -4.42 -24.72 7.92
C HIS A 257 -3.38 -25.84 7.89
N ALA A 258 -2.26 -25.63 7.19
CA ALA A 258 -1.13 -26.56 7.20
C ALA A 258 -0.26 -26.45 8.47
N ALA A 259 -0.50 -25.44 9.30
CA ALA A 259 0.18 -25.20 10.57
C ALA A 259 -0.69 -24.29 11.45
N PRO A 260 -0.46 -24.24 12.78
CA PRO A 260 -1.25 -23.40 13.67
C PRO A 260 -1.28 -21.92 13.24
N CYS A 261 -2.47 -21.32 13.14
CA CYS A 261 -2.64 -19.96 12.61
C CYS A 261 -3.13 -18.97 13.68
N VAL A 262 -2.23 -18.09 14.11
CA VAL A 262 -2.51 -17.02 15.09
C VAL A 262 -3.53 -15.98 14.61
N ARG A 263 -3.80 -15.91 13.30
CA ARG A 263 -4.73 -14.92 12.70
C ARG A 263 -6.16 -15.43 12.60
N CYS A 264 -6.36 -16.75 12.59
CA CYS A 264 -7.69 -17.35 12.44
C CYS A 264 -8.30 -17.80 13.75
N GLY A 265 -7.46 -18.02 14.77
CA GLY A 265 -7.93 -18.35 16.11
C GLY A 265 -8.13 -17.10 16.98
N PRO A 266 -8.83 -17.23 18.12
CA PRO A 266 -8.90 -16.18 19.13
C PRO A 266 -7.50 -15.75 19.62
N SER A 267 -7.41 -14.56 20.19
CA SER A 267 -6.15 -14.10 20.81
C SER A 267 -5.65 -15.13 21.85
N GLY A 268 -4.39 -15.55 21.70
CA GLY A 268 -3.77 -16.58 22.54
C GLY A 268 -4.17 -18.03 22.23
N ARG A 269 -5.07 -18.28 21.27
CA ARG A 269 -5.52 -19.62 20.86
C ARG A 269 -5.48 -19.75 19.33
N PRO A 270 -4.32 -20.04 18.73
CA PRO A 270 -4.19 -20.19 17.28
C PRO A 270 -5.13 -21.27 16.73
N ALA A 271 -5.64 -21.09 15.50
CA ALA A 271 -6.42 -22.13 14.83
C ALA A 271 -5.53 -23.37 14.62
N ALA A 272 -6.05 -24.56 14.92
CA ALA A 272 -5.28 -25.81 14.84
C ALA A 272 -4.92 -26.16 13.39
N GLU A 273 -3.85 -26.94 13.21
CA GLU A 273 -3.57 -27.59 11.94
C GLU A 273 -4.75 -28.49 11.53
N GLY A 274 -5.06 -28.56 10.23
CA GLY A 274 -6.23 -29.25 9.69
C GLY A 274 -7.56 -28.51 9.86
N SER A 275 -7.64 -27.46 10.67
CA SER A 275 -8.86 -26.64 10.77
C SER A 275 -9.09 -25.80 9.50
N PRO A 276 -10.34 -25.56 9.09
CA PRO A 276 -10.63 -24.75 7.90
C PRO A 276 -10.14 -23.30 8.06
N TRP A 277 -9.76 -22.68 6.95
CA TRP A 277 -9.42 -21.26 6.93
C TRP A 277 -10.63 -20.41 7.31
N SER A 278 -10.41 -19.39 8.14
CA SER A 278 -11.47 -18.42 8.44
C SER A 278 -11.86 -17.62 7.20
N ALA A 279 -13.08 -17.10 7.15
CA ALA A 279 -13.54 -16.25 6.05
C ALA A 279 -12.63 -15.02 5.85
N ALA A 280 -12.06 -14.46 6.92
CA ALA A 280 -11.12 -13.35 6.84
C ALA A 280 -9.78 -13.76 6.20
N HIS A 281 -9.29 -14.98 6.49
CA HIS A 281 -8.06 -15.48 5.88
C HIS A 281 -8.25 -15.77 4.38
N GLN A 282 -9.35 -16.42 4.00
CA GLN A 282 -9.73 -16.61 2.59
C GLN A 282 -9.83 -15.27 1.85
N HIS A 283 -10.40 -14.24 2.50
CA HIS A 283 -10.52 -12.89 1.94
C HIS A 283 -9.16 -12.23 1.69
N ALA A 284 -8.27 -12.27 2.69
CA ALA A 284 -6.93 -11.71 2.59
C ALA A 284 -6.08 -12.41 1.51
N ASP A 285 -6.22 -13.73 1.37
CA ASP A 285 -5.55 -14.48 0.31
C ASP A 285 -6.10 -14.12 -1.08
N ALA A 286 -7.42 -14.01 -1.23
CA ALA A 286 -8.05 -13.56 -2.49
C ALA A 286 -7.58 -12.15 -2.90
N LEU A 287 -7.55 -11.19 -1.98
CA LEU A 287 -7.02 -9.85 -2.24
C LEU A 287 -5.54 -9.86 -2.61
N ARG A 288 -4.75 -10.76 -2.02
CA ARG A 288 -3.33 -10.91 -2.38
C ARG A 288 -3.17 -11.37 -3.83
N ILE A 289 -4.00 -12.31 -4.29
CA ILE A 289 -3.98 -12.80 -5.68
C ILE A 289 -4.44 -11.69 -6.64
N VAL A 290 -5.50 -10.96 -6.32
CA VAL A 290 -5.93 -9.79 -7.10
C VAL A 290 -4.81 -8.76 -7.20
N GLY A 291 -4.13 -8.44 -6.10
CA GLY A 291 -3.00 -7.50 -6.11
C GLY A 291 -1.86 -7.95 -7.03
N LYS A 292 -1.56 -9.26 -7.09
CA LYS A 292 -0.58 -9.79 -8.06
C LYS A 292 -1.04 -9.61 -9.50
N GLU A 293 -2.32 -9.84 -9.77
CA GLU A 293 -2.90 -9.70 -11.10
C GLU A 293 -2.84 -8.25 -11.59
N ILE A 294 -3.23 -7.29 -10.74
CA ILE A 294 -3.12 -5.86 -11.02
C ILE A 294 -1.68 -5.48 -11.37
N LEU A 295 -0.71 -5.93 -10.56
CA LEU A 295 0.71 -5.64 -10.81
C LEU A 295 1.24 -6.26 -12.10
N ARG A 296 0.75 -7.46 -12.46
CA ARG A 296 1.14 -8.14 -13.70
C ARG A 296 0.62 -7.41 -14.91
N ASP A 297 -0.64 -7.00 -14.91
CA ASP A 297 -1.23 -6.28 -16.03
C ASP A 297 -0.63 -4.89 -16.15
N LEU A 298 -0.41 -4.19 -15.02
CA LEU A 298 0.34 -2.93 -14.99
C LEU A 298 1.74 -3.08 -15.60
N TRP A 299 2.48 -4.15 -15.27
CA TRP A 299 3.78 -4.43 -15.86
C TRP A 299 3.70 -4.70 -17.36
N ARG A 300 2.69 -5.44 -17.84
CA ARG A 300 2.47 -5.73 -19.27
C ARG A 300 2.17 -4.48 -20.09
N VAL A 301 1.30 -3.60 -19.60
CA VAL A 301 0.93 -2.36 -20.34
C VAL A 301 2.01 -1.28 -20.24
N SER A 302 3.07 -1.51 -19.48
CA SER A 302 4.21 -0.61 -19.33
C SER A 302 5.44 -1.04 -20.15
N GLN A 303 5.32 -2.11 -20.94
CA GLN A 303 6.35 -2.53 -21.91
C GLN A 303 6.24 -1.75 -23.22
#